data_AF-A0A6C1P0S6-F1
#
_entry.id   AF-A0A6C1P0S6-F1
#
_cell.length_a   1.000
_cell.length_b   1.000
_cell.length_c   1.000
_cell.angle_alpha   90.00
_cell.angle_beta   90.00
_cell.angle_gamma   90.00
#
_symmetry.space_group_name_H-M   'P 1'
#
loop_
_entity.id
_entity.type
_entity.pdbx_description
1 polymer ?
#
loop_
_entity_poly.entity_id
_entity_poly.type
_entity_poly.pdbx_seq_one_letter_code
_entity_poly.pdbx_strand_id
1 'polypeptide(L)'
;MIRIFKILREIKIVLIATISEWLDDKMMLHAAGLAFYTIFSLAPMIIIIVAVSGSVFGEQATAGQLSGFMEDLMGRDLAVAIENFVSSVYQKQTGGWATL
;
A
#
# COMPACT_ATOMS: atom_id res chain seq x y z
N MET A 1 -7.60 40.47 -30.06
CA MET A 1 -6.18 40.11 -29.83
C MET A 1 -5.73 40.34 -28.39
N ILE A 2 -5.96 41.52 -27.79
CA ILE A 2 -5.49 41.91 -26.44
C ILE A 2 -6.01 40.99 -25.30
N ARG A 3 -7.25 40.50 -25.39
CA ARG A 3 -7.86 39.62 -24.37
C ARG A 3 -7.15 38.28 -24.19
N ILE A 4 -6.70 37.66 -25.28
CA ILE A 4 -6.02 36.34 -25.25
C ILE A 4 -4.67 36.45 -24.56
N PHE A 5 -3.93 37.53 -24.83
CA PHE A 5 -2.64 37.78 -24.18
C PHE A 5 -2.77 37.96 -22.67
N LYS A 6 -3.83 38.64 -22.22
CA LYS A 6 -4.13 38.79 -20.79
C LYS A 6 -4.43 37.45 -20.14
N ILE A 7 -5.28 36.62 -20.75
CA ILE A 7 -5.65 35.29 -20.21
C ILE A 7 -4.42 34.39 -20.08
N LEU A 8 -3.55 34.35 -21.10
CA LEU A 8 -2.32 33.57 -21.06
C LEU A 8 -1.40 33.99 -19.91
N ARG A 9 -1.33 35.29 -19.63
CA ARG A 9 -0.55 35.82 -18.51
C ARG A 9 -1.14 35.41 -17.16
N GLU A 10 -2.46 35.54 -16.97
CA GLU A 10 -3.11 35.16 -15.72
C GLU A 10 -2.97 33.66 -15.44
N ILE A 11 -3.16 32.80 -16.45
CA ILE A 11 -2.97 31.35 -16.33
C ILE A 11 -1.53 31.04 -15.89
N LYS A 12 -0.54 31.69 -16.50
CA LYS A 12 0.87 31.50 -16.14
C LYS A 12 1.13 31.90 -14.68
N ILE A 13 0.56 33.01 -14.22
CA ILE A 13 0.72 33.49 -12.84
C ILE A 13 0.15 32.47 -11.85
N VAL A 14 -1.07 32.01 -12.06
CA VAL A 14 -1.72 31.05 -11.16
C VAL A 14 -0.98 29.71 -11.14
N LEU A 15 -0.53 29.22 -12.30
CA LEU A 15 0.23 27.97 -12.39
C LEU A 15 1.55 28.05 -11.60
N ILE A 16 2.30 29.14 -11.76
CA ILE A 16 3.57 29.35 -11.07
C ILE A 16 3.35 29.52 -9.57
N ALA A 17 2.34 30.31 -9.17
CA ALA A 17 2.00 30.50 -7.76
C ALA A 17 1.63 29.17 -7.09
N THR A 18 0.80 28.36 -7.74
CA THR A 18 0.39 27.04 -7.23
C THR A 18 1.58 26.11 -7.04
N ILE A 19 2.49 26.04 -8.02
CA ILE A 19 3.69 25.19 -7.92
C ILE A 19 4.62 25.70 -6.82
N SER A 20 4.79 27.02 -6.68
CA SER A 20 5.63 27.61 -5.64
C SER A 20 5.09 27.29 -4.25
N GLU A 21 3.80 27.53 -4.00
CA GLU A 21 3.16 27.23 -2.72
C GLU A 21 3.21 25.72 -2.42
N TRP A 22 2.96 24.86 -3.41
CA TRP A 22 3.08 23.40 -3.26
C TRP A 22 4.47 22.95 -2.81
N LEU A 23 5.52 23.57 -3.36
CA LEU A 23 6.90 23.27 -2.98
C LEU A 23 7.25 23.83 -1.59
N ASP A 24 6.81 25.05 -1.29
CA ASP A 24 7.02 25.70 0.02
C ASP A 24 6.33 24.92 1.15
N ASP A 25 5.14 24.37 0.90
CA ASP A 25 4.39 23.50 1.82
C ASP A 25 4.98 22.09 1.94
N LYS A 26 6.12 21.81 1.28
CA LYS A 26 6.80 20.51 1.29
C LYS A 26 5.85 19.35 0.94
N MET A 27 4.85 19.59 0.09
CA MET A 27 3.86 18.57 -0.27
C MET A 27 4.51 17.33 -0.89
N MET A 28 5.64 17.48 -1.59
CA MET A 28 6.43 16.35 -2.09
C MET A 28 6.94 15.44 -0.97
N LEU A 29 7.38 16.01 0.17
CA LEU A 29 7.82 15.24 1.32
C LEU A 29 6.64 14.52 2.00
N HIS A 30 5.48 15.17 2.08
CA HIS A 30 4.27 14.53 2.58
C HIS A 30 3.79 13.39 1.68
N ALA A 31 3.79 13.59 0.36
CA ALA A 31 3.46 12.55 -0.62
C ALA A 31 4.46 11.38 -0.56
N ALA A 32 5.75 11.66 -0.44
CA ALA A 32 6.77 10.64 -0.24
C ALA A 32 6.53 9.89 1.07
N GLY A 33 6.29 10.59 2.18
CA GLY A 33 5.99 10.00 3.48
C GLY A 33 4.76 9.08 3.44
N LEU A 34 3.71 9.49 2.73
CA LEU A 34 2.53 8.66 2.50
C LEU A 34 2.90 7.38 1.73
N ALA A 35 3.58 7.50 0.58
CA ALA A 35 3.98 6.33 -0.21
C ALA A 35 4.88 5.37 0.56
N PHE A 36 5.86 5.89 1.31
CA PHE A 36 6.71 5.11 2.20
C PHE A 36 5.89 4.40 3.28
N TYR A 37 4.98 5.12 3.96
CA TYR A 37 4.13 4.51 4.98
C TYR A 37 3.29 3.38 4.38
N THR A 38 2.65 3.58 3.23
CA THR A 38 1.79 2.57 2.59
C THR A 38 2.56 1.31 2.23
N ILE A 39 3.73 1.42 1.59
CA ILE A 39 4.51 0.25 1.16
C ILE A 39 5.08 -0.50 2.36
N PHE A 40 5.62 0.22 3.35
CA PHE A 40 6.24 -0.40 4.52
C PHE A 40 5.20 -0.94 5.52
N SER A 41 4.00 -0.35 5.60
CA SER A 41 2.91 -0.87 6.44
C SER A 41 2.22 -2.11 5.84
N LEU A 42 2.38 -2.35 4.54
CA LEU A 42 1.67 -3.40 3.82
C LEU A 42 2.00 -4.80 4.37
N ALA A 43 3.28 -5.08 4.60
CA ALA A 43 3.73 -6.35 5.15
C ALA A 43 3.15 -6.65 6.56
N PRO A 44 3.31 -5.79 7.58
CA PRO A 44 2.72 -6.04 8.89
C PRO A 44 1.19 -6.05 8.87
N MET A 45 0.54 -5.27 7.99
CA MET A 45 -0.91 -5.31 7.80
C MET A 45 -1.38 -6.68 7.30
N ILE A 46 -0.70 -7.28 6.31
CA ILE A 46 -1.02 -8.64 5.83
C ILE A 46 -0.88 -9.67 6.95
N ILE A 47 0.17 -9.57 7.78
CA ILE A 47 0.35 -10.47 8.94
C ILE A 47 -0.88 -10.41 9.86
N ILE A 48 -1.35 -9.19 10.18
CA ILE A 48 -2.51 -9.00 11.05
C ILE A 48 -3.77 -9.56 10.42
N ILE A 49 -4.02 -9.27 9.14
CA ILE A 49 -5.19 -9.77 8.40
C ILE A 49 -5.21 -11.30 8.44
N VAL A 50 -4.08 -11.94 8.17
CA VAL A 50 -3.93 -13.39 8.16
C VAL A 50 -4.11 -13.99 9.56
N ALA A 51 -3.52 -13.38 10.60
CA ALA A 51 -3.67 -13.85 11.97
C ALA A 51 -5.14 -13.78 12.46
N VAL A 52 -5.81 -12.67 12.17
CA VAL A 52 -7.24 -12.50 12.50
C VAL A 52 -8.09 -13.48 11.70
N SER A 53 -7.83 -13.62 10.40
CA SER A 53 -8.59 -14.54 9.54
C SER A 53 -8.40 -16.00 9.95
N GLY A 54 -7.18 -16.42 10.28
CA GLY A 54 -6.91 -17.76 10.80
C GLY A 54 -7.60 -18.04 12.14
N SER A 55 -7.70 -17.04 13.01
CA SER A 55 -8.42 -17.17 14.28
C SER A 55 -9.95 -17.29 14.14
N VAL A 56 -10.53 -16.70 13.09
CA VAL A 56 -11.98 -16.67 12.86
C VAL A 56 -12.45 -17.82 11.95
N PHE A 57 -11.69 -18.16 10.92
CA PHE A 57 -12.09 -19.09 9.84
C PHE A 57 -11.31 -20.41 9.83
N GLY A 58 -10.29 -20.57 10.68
CA GLY A 58 -9.42 -21.76 10.71
C GLY A 58 -8.29 -21.74 9.67
N GLU A 59 -7.24 -22.53 9.91
CA GLU A 59 -5.95 -22.50 9.20
C GLU A 59 -6.11 -22.75 7.67
N GLN A 60 -7.07 -23.58 7.27
CA GLN A 60 -7.30 -23.97 5.87
C GLN A 60 -8.02 -22.92 5.00
N ALA A 61 -8.74 -21.95 5.61
CA ALA A 61 -9.50 -20.95 4.85
C ALA A 61 -8.62 -19.77 4.37
N THR A 62 -7.45 -19.57 4.97
CA THR A 62 -6.69 -18.32 4.81
C THR A 62 -5.74 -18.34 3.61
N ALA A 63 -5.16 -19.49 3.24
CA ALA A 63 -4.16 -19.56 2.17
C ALA A 63 -4.78 -19.56 0.76
N GLY A 64 -5.75 -20.45 0.49
CA GLY A 64 -6.31 -20.64 -0.85
C GLY A 64 -7.29 -19.54 -1.30
N GLN A 65 -7.96 -18.87 -0.36
CA GLN A 65 -8.92 -17.80 -0.68
C GLN A 65 -8.24 -16.44 -0.83
N LEU A 66 -7.15 -16.22 -0.09
CA LEU A 66 -6.32 -15.02 -0.20
C LEU A 66 -5.51 -15.01 -1.50
N SER A 67 -4.99 -16.16 -1.95
CA SER A 67 -4.23 -16.23 -3.21
C SER A 67 -5.08 -15.86 -4.42
N GLY A 68 -6.32 -16.38 -4.52
CA GLY A 68 -7.25 -16.02 -5.59
C GLY A 68 -7.64 -14.55 -5.57
N PHE A 69 -7.91 -13.98 -4.39
CA PHE A 69 -8.21 -12.55 -4.26
C PHE A 69 -7.01 -11.66 -4.65
N MET A 70 -5.80 -12.04 -4.24
CA MET A 70 -4.59 -11.29 -4.57
C MET A 70 -4.18 -11.44 -6.05
N GLU A 71 -4.45 -12.59 -6.68
CA GLU A 71 -4.22 -12.80 -8.11
C GLU A 71 -5.10 -11.88 -8.96
N ASP A 72 -6.39 -11.76 -8.62
CA ASP A 72 -7.32 -10.84 -9.31
C ASP A 72 -6.95 -9.36 -9.12
N LEU A 73 -6.46 -8.99 -7.93
CA LEU A 73 -6.22 -7.61 -7.56
C LEU A 73 -4.82 -7.10 -8.00
N MET A 74 -3.81 -7.96 -7.96
CA MET A 74 -2.40 -7.59 -8.07
C MET A 74 -1.59 -8.47 -9.04
N GLY A 75 -2.22 -9.48 -9.64
CA GLY A 75 -1.58 -10.43 -10.54
C GLY A 75 -0.90 -11.60 -9.82
N ARG A 76 -0.63 -12.66 -10.58
CA ARG A 76 -0.13 -13.94 -10.07
C ARG A 76 1.18 -13.84 -9.31
N ASP A 77 2.13 -13.05 -9.80
CA ASP A 77 3.47 -12.97 -9.20
C ASP A 77 3.42 -12.45 -7.76
N LEU A 78 2.57 -11.45 -7.50
CA LEU A 78 2.41 -10.89 -6.16
C LEU A 78 1.62 -11.83 -5.24
N ALA A 79 0.61 -12.51 -5.78
CA ALA A 79 -0.17 -13.50 -5.04
C ALA A 79 0.72 -14.64 -4.51
N VAL A 80 1.61 -15.18 -5.36
CA VAL A 80 2.57 -16.23 -4.98
C VAL A 80 3.54 -15.73 -3.91
N ALA A 81 4.01 -14.48 -3.99
CA ALA A 81 4.89 -13.92 -2.98
C ALA A 81 4.20 -13.81 -1.61
N ILE A 82 2.93 -13.40 -1.58
CA ILE A 82 2.13 -13.32 -0.35
C ILE A 82 1.85 -14.72 0.22
N GLU A 83 1.50 -15.70 -0.61
CA GLU A 83 1.23 -17.08 -0.17
C GLU A 83 2.45 -17.74 0.48
N ASN A 84 3.63 -17.57 -0.13
CA ASN A 84 4.89 -18.04 0.44
C ASN A 84 5.21 -17.37 1.78
N PHE A 85 5.00 -16.05 1.87
CA PHE A 85 5.18 -15.30 3.10
C PHE A 85 4.24 -15.79 4.21
N VAL A 86 2.94 -15.93 3.92
CA VAL A 86 1.94 -16.42 4.86
C VAL A 86 2.27 -17.83 5.37
N SER A 87 2.63 -18.73 4.47
CA SER A 87 3.03 -20.10 4.82
C SER A 87 4.23 -20.12 5.79
N SER A 88 5.20 -19.22 5.60
CA SER A 88 6.35 -19.09 6.50
C SER A 88 6.00 -18.58 7.90
N VAL A 89 4.97 -17.73 8.01
CA VAL A 89 4.49 -17.18 9.30
C VAL A 89 3.78 -18.28 10.10
N TYR A 90 2.93 -19.08 9.47
CA TYR A 90 2.24 -20.20 10.13
C TYR A 90 3.23 -21.25 10.66
N GLN A 91 4.25 -21.60 9.87
CA GLN A 91 5.31 -22.53 10.30
C GLN A 91 6.11 -22.04 11.51
N LYS A 92 6.18 -20.73 11.74
CA LYS A 92 6.92 -20.14 12.86
C LYS A 92 6.09 -20.06 14.15
N GLN A 93 4.75 -19.99 14.05
CA GLN A 93 3.88 -19.90 15.24
C GLN A 93 3.73 -21.23 15.99
N THR A 94 3.89 -22.38 15.32
CA THR A 94 3.86 -23.70 15.96
C THR A 94 5.07 -23.98 16.87
N GLY A 95 6.10 -23.14 16.88
CA GLY A 95 7.28 -23.31 17.74
C GLY A 95 7.25 -22.55 19.08
N GLY A 96 6.47 -21.48 19.20
CA GLY A 96 6.50 -20.58 20.38
C GLY A 96 5.79 -21.13 21.62
N TRP A 97 4.73 -21.92 21.41
CA TRP A 97 3.98 -22.58 22.48
C TRP A 97 4.33 -24.06 22.66
N ALA A 98 5.05 -24.68 21.72
CA ALA A 98 5.43 -26.09 21.78
C ALA A 98 6.72 -26.37 22.58
N THR A 99 7.42 -25.31 23.01
CA THR A 99 8.69 -25.41 23.75
C THR A 99 8.53 -25.16 25.26
N LEU A 100 7.31 -24.90 25.74
CA LEU A 100 6.96 -24.82 27.16
C LEU A 100 6.09 -26.03 27.55
#